data_AF-A0A9W4KSX8-F1
#
_entry.id   AF-A0A9W4KSX8-F1
#
_cell.length_a   1.000
_cell.length_b   1.000
_cell.length_c   1.000
_cell.angle_alpha   90.00
_cell.angle_beta   90.00
_cell.angle_gamma   90.00
#
_symmetry.space_group_name_H-M   'P 1'
#
loop_
_entity.id
_entity.type
_entity.pdbx_description
1 polymer ?
#
loop_
_entity_poly.entity_id
_entity_poly.type
_entity_poly.pdbx_seq_one_letter_code
_entity_poly.pdbx_strand_id
1 'polypeptide(L)' 'MEPNRPGNKNVPDFKELNDRIIREASQSPRLVIKTNLDAKNVKDENPYSDRINSEGFADFFEE' A
#
# COMPACT_ATOMS: atom_id res chain seq x y z
N MET A 1 -5.19 -19.74 23.08
CA MET A 1 -6.01 -20.75 22.36
C MET A 1 -5.55 -20.79 20.92
N GLU A 2 -5.36 -21.96 20.35
CA GLU A 2 -5.06 -22.08 18.91
C GLU A 2 -6.32 -21.74 18.09
N PRO A 3 -6.19 -21.00 16.98
CA PRO A 3 -7.32 -20.66 16.13
C PRO A 3 -7.84 -21.93 15.47
N ASN A 4 -9.14 -22.19 15.65
CA ASN A 4 -9.84 -23.27 14.96
C ASN A 4 -9.79 -22.99 13.45
N ARG A 5 -9.24 -23.90 12.64
CA ARG A 5 -9.13 -23.76 11.17
C ARG A 5 -10.18 -24.63 10.45
N PRO A 6 -11.48 -24.27 10.46
CA PRO A 6 -12.48 -24.97 9.66
C PRO A 6 -12.32 -24.57 8.18
N GLY A 7 -11.45 -25.26 7.44
CA GLY A 7 -11.16 -24.96 6.03
C GLY A 7 -10.13 -25.88 5.37
N ASN A 8 -9.90 -25.70 4.07
CA ASN A 8 -8.88 -26.44 3.30
C ASN A 8 -7.47 -26.21 3.89
N LYS A 9 -6.77 -27.30 4.23
CA LYS A 9 -5.42 -27.27 4.85
C LYS A 9 -4.35 -26.58 4.01
N ASN A 10 -4.60 -26.40 2.72
CA ASN A 10 -3.64 -25.85 1.77
C ASN A 10 -3.78 -24.32 1.59
N VAL A 11 -4.71 -23.67 2.29
CA VAL A 11 -4.89 -22.22 2.23
C VAL A 11 -4.12 -21.57 3.38
N PRO A 12 -3.33 -20.50 3.15
CA PRO A 12 -2.65 -19.76 4.21
C PRO A 12 -3.64 -19.24 5.25
N ASP A 13 -3.20 -19.07 6.50
CA ASP A 13 -4.03 -18.44 7.53
C ASP A 13 -3.98 -16.91 7.47
N PHE A 14 -3.23 -16.35 6.50
CA PHE A 14 -3.07 -14.92 6.22
C PHE A 14 -2.61 -14.09 7.43
N LYS A 15 -1.91 -14.74 8.36
CA LYS A 15 -1.45 -14.11 9.60
C LYS A 15 -0.18 -13.30 9.37
N GLU A 16 0.71 -13.78 8.50
CA GLU A 16 1.97 -13.13 8.18
C GLU A 16 1.89 -12.37 6.86
N LEU A 17 2.75 -11.37 6.68
CA LEU A 17 2.78 -10.56 5.45
C LEU A 17 3.05 -11.43 4.21
N ASN A 18 3.92 -12.43 4.37
CA ASN A 18 4.34 -13.34 3.29
C ASN A 18 3.25 -14.33 2.89
N ASP A 19 2.20 -14.50 3.71
CA ASP A 19 1.02 -15.28 3.33
C ASP A 19 0.19 -14.55 2.26
N ARG A 20 0.44 -13.25 2.06
CA ARG A 20 -0.25 -12.44 1.05
C ARG A 20 0.53 -12.49 -0.25
N ILE A 21 -0.18 -12.69 -1.35
CA ILE A 21 0.37 -12.49 -2.69
C ILE A 21 0.44 -10.99 -2.94
N ILE A 22 1.60 -10.39 -2.65
CA ILE A 22 1.90 -8.99 -3.01
C ILE A 22 2.54 -9.04 -4.39
N ARG A 23 1.80 -8.58 -5.40
CA ARG A 23 2.33 -8.56 -6.77
C ARG A 23 3.25 -7.35 -6.91
N GLU A 24 4.46 -7.60 -7.42
CA GLU A 24 5.41 -6.56 -7.78
C GLU A 24 4.80 -5.54 -8.76
N ALA A 25 5.31 -4.32 -8.72
CA ALA A 25 4.91 -3.27 -9.66
C ALA A 25 5.23 -3.71 -11.10
N SER A 26 4.27 -3.54 -12.01
CA SER A 26 4.50 -3.83 -13.43
C SER A 26 5.61 -2.94 -13.97
N GLN A 27 6.56 -3.54 -14.70
CA GLN A 27 7.64 -2.85 -15.39
C GLN A 27 7.19 -2.23 -16.73
N SER A 28 5.95 -2.48 -17.15
CA SER A 28 5.40 -1.92 -18.39
C SER A 28 5.02 -0.44 -18.21
N PRO A 29 5.08 0.38 -19.27
CA PRO A 29 4.55 1.75 -19.24
C PRO A 29 3.08 1.78 -18.82
N ARG A 30 2.70 2.83 -18.09
CA ARG A 30 1.31 3.08 -17.65
C ARG A 30 0.93 4.51 -18.02
N LEU A 31 -0.31 4.68 -18.46
CA LEU A 31 -0.89 6.01 -18.68
C LEU A 31 -1.52 6.49 -17.37
N VAL A 32 -1.09 7.64 -16.88
CA VAL A 32 -1.65 8.32 -15.69
C VAL A 32 -2.13 9.71 -16.14
N ILE A 33 -3.37 10.06 -15.81
CA ILE A 33 -3.96 11.36 -16.17
C ILE A 33 -4.18 12.15 -14.88
N LYS A 34 -3.42 13.21 -14.69
CA LYS A 34 -3.55 14.14 -13.56
C LYS A 34 -4.56 15.24 -13.91
N THR A 35 -5.45 15.56 -12.98
CA THR A 35 -6.44 16.62 -13.12
C THR A 35 -6.06 17.85 -12.29
N ASN A 36 -6.76 18.97 -12.53
CA ASN A 36 -6.63 20.18 -11.71
C ASN A 36 -7.31 20.06 -10.34
N LEU A 37 -8.12 19.03 -10.12
CA LEU A 37 -8.77 18.73 -8.85
C LEU A 37 -7.92 17.80 -7.97
N ASP A 38 -6.90 17.16 -8.53
CA ASP A 38 -6.04 16.26 -7.77
C ASP A 38 -5.20 17.07 -6.76
N ALA A 39 -4.96 16.47 -5.60
CA ALA A 39 -4.10 17.02 -4.57
C ALA A 39 -2.74 17.43 -5.15
N LYS A 40 -2.29 18.64 -4.80
CA LYS A 40 -1.01 19.18 -5.29
C LYS A 40 0.16 18.48 -4.61
N ASN A 41 0.04 18.20 -3.32
CA ASN A 41 1.08 17.58 -2.50
C ASN A 41 0.54 16.35 -1.79
N VAL A 42 1.41 15.39 -1.48
CA VAL A 42 1.06 14.15 -0.77
C VAL A 42 0.59 14.33 0.68
N LYS A 43 0.71 15.55 1.20
CA LYS A 43 0.19 15.94 2.52
C LYS A 43 -1.24 16.48 2.44
N ASP A 44 -1.64 17.00 1.28
CA ASP A 44 -2.98 17.53 1.10
C ASP A 44 -3.96 16.36 1.02
N GLU A 45 -5.02 16.38 1.83
CA GLU A 45 -6.08 15.36 1.89
C GLU A 45 -5.62 13.94 2.28
N ASN A 46 -4.37 13.79 2.75
CA ASN A 46 -3.85 12.51 3.22
C ASN A 46 -4.08 12.33 4.73
N PRO A 47 -4.97 11.43 5.17
CA PRO A 47 -5.27 11.24 6.59
C PRO A 47 -4.10 10.66 7.41
N TYR A 48 -3.01 10.28 6.74
CA TYR A 48 -1.80 9.75 7.35
C TYR A 48 -0.63 10.73 7.35
N SER A 49 -0.73 11.89 6.71
CA SER A 49 0.37 12.88 6.64
C SER A 49 0.88 13.29 8.01
N ASP A 50 -0.04 13.48 8.95
CA ASP A 50 0.28 14.02 10.29
C ASP A 50 0.84 12.94 11.23
N ARG A 51 0.76 11.67 10.82
CA ARG A 51 1.27 10.53 11.60
C ARG A 51 2.73 10.22 11.25
N ILE A 52 3.26 10.82 10.19
CA ILE A 52 4.57 10.50 9.65
C ILE A 52 5.45 11.76 9.72
N ASN A 53 6.26 11.83 10.78
CA ASN A 53 7.31 12.84 10.96
C ASN A 53 8.67 12.27 10.54
N SER A 54 8.76 11.68 9.34
CA SER A 54 10.03 11.20 8.79
C SER A 54 10.54 12.14 7.71
N GLU A 55 11.82 12.51 7.81
CA GLU A 55 12.54 13.10 6.69
C GLU A 55 12.50 12.12 5.51
N GLY A 56 12.16 12.62 4.32
CA GLY A 56 11.99 11.79 3.11
C GLY A 56 10.59 11.23 2.87
N PHE A 57 9.58 11.53 3.72
CA PHE A 57 8.20 11.11 3.42
C PHE A 57 7.69 11.68 2.10
N ALA A 58 7.94 12.96 1.83
CA ALA A 58 7.56 13.58 0.56
C ALA A 58 8.37 12.97 -0.59
N ASP A 59 9.69 12.85 -0.42
CA ASP A 59 10.63 12.34 -1.42
C ASP A 59 10.30 10.93 -1.92
N PHE A 60 9.68 10.08 -1.09
CA PHE A 60 9.23 8.74 -1.52
C PHE A 60 8.17 8.79 -2.64
N PHE A 61 7.37 9.86 -2.69
CA PHE A 61 6.28 10.01 -3.66
C PHE A 61 6.61 10.98 -4.80
N GLU A 62 7.78 11.62 -4.77
CA GLU A 62 8.29 12.38 -5.90
C GLU A 62 8.78 11.40 -6.99
N GLU A 63 8.56 11.74 -8.26
CA GLU A 63 8.98 10.94 -9.43
C GLU A 63 10.47 11.08 -9.76
#